data_AF-A0A530Y1M3-F1
#
_entry.id   AF-A0A530Y1M3-F1
#
_cell.length_a   1.000
_cell.length_b   1.000
_cell.length_c   1.000
_cell.angle_alpha   90.00
_cell.angle_beta   90.00
_cell.angle_gamma   90.00
#
_symmetry.space_group_name_H-M   'P 1'
#
loop_
_entity.id
_entity.type
_entity.pdbx_description
1 polymer ?
#
loop_
_entity_poly.entity_id
_entity_poly.type
_entity_poly.pdbx_seq_one_letter_code
_entity_poly.pdbx_strand_id
1 'polypeptide(L)'
;MATSQLFGWRRKAIKSGAVTPQRDAGRLGFVEVSQAASSTVEICLGDVVIRAGADVGQDDLARIARSARHDPGQRAGVCRQPSGRF
;
A
#
# COMPACT_ATOMS: atom_id res chain seq x y z
N MET A 1 -15.48 -14.55 -3.15
CA MET A 1 -16.08 -14.49 -1.81
C MET A 1 -17.57 -14.68 -1.92
N ALA A 2 -18.17 -15.55 -1.10
CA ALA A 2 -19.60 -15.80 -1.15
C ALA A 2 -20.38 -14.59 -0.61
N THR A 3 -21.39 -14.13 -1.35
CA THR A 3 -22.20 -12.93 -1.02
C THR A 3 -22.84 -13.01 0.37
N SER A 4 -23.13 -14.22 0.87
CA SER A 4 -23.67 -14.49 2.20
C SER A 4 -22.80 -13.97 3.35
N GLN A 5 -21.48 -13.99 3.20
CA GLN A 5 -20.54 -13.50 4.22
C GLN A 5 -20.61 -11.97 4.34
N LEU A 6 -20.77 -11.26 3.22
CA LEU A 6 -20.88 -9.81 3.17
C LEU A 6 -22.13 -9.31 3.92
N PHE A 7 -23.27 -9.98 3.76
CA PHE A 7 -24.50 -9.65 4.50
C PHE A 7 -24.39 -9.92 6.00
N GLY A 8 -23.63 -10.94 6.40
CA GLY A 8 -23.29 -11.20 7.80
C GLY A 8 -22.50 -10.05 8.41
N TRP A 9 -21.44 -9.61 7.73
CA TRP A 9 -20.60 -8.49 8.16
C TRP A 9 -21.35 -7.17 8.20
N ARG A 10 -22.17 -6.87 7.19
CA ARG A 10 -22.99 -5.66 7.15
C ARG A 10 -23.91 -5.55 8.38
N ARG A 11 -24.61 -6.64 8.73
CA ARG A 11 -25.47 -6.67 9.91
C ARG A 11 -24.67 -6.49 11.22
N LYS A 12 -23.51 -7.12 11.32
CA LYS A 12 -22.64 -7.00 12.50
C LYS A 12 -22.14 -5.56 12.69
N ALA A 13 -21.72 -4.89 11.61
CA ALA A 13 -21.24 -3.51 11.64
C ALA A 13 -22.34 -2.49 11.98
N ILE A 14 -23.55 -2.69 11.46
CA ILE A 14 -24.71 -1.86 11.81
C ILE A 14 -25.10 -2.08 13.28
N LYS A 15 -25.17 -3.35 13.73
CA LYS A 15 -25.53 -3.69 15.11
C LYS A 15 -24.51 -3.15 16.12
N SER A 16 -23.22 -3.14 15.78
CA SER A 16 -22.17 -2.60 16.64
C SER A 16 -22.09 -1.08 16.62
N GLY A 17 -22.90 -0.39 15.80
CA GLY A 17 -22.82 1.06 15.62
C GLY A 17 -21.54 1.51 14.89
N ALA A 18 -20.74 0.57 14.37
CA ALA A 18 -19.52 0.90 13.62
C ALA A 18 -19.85 1.61 12.30
N VAL A 19 -21.06 1.40 11.78
CA VAL A 19 -21.58 2.05 10.57
C VAL A 19 -23.04 2.41 10.77
N THR A 20 -23.42 3.64 10.48
CA THR A 20 -24.81 4.09 10.47
C THR A 20 -25.44 3.78 9.11
N PRO A 21 -26.60 3.10 9.05
CA PRO A 21 -27.29 2.88 7.79
C PRO A 21 -27.76 4.21 7.19
N GLN A 22 -27.26 4.53 6.00
CA GLN A 22 -27.64 5.73 5.25
C GLN A 22 -29.07 5.55 4.71
N ARG A 23 -30.01 6.37 5.17
CA ARG A 23 -31.44 6.28 4.81
C ARG A 23 -31.75 6.91 3.44
N ASP A 24 -30.96 7.88 3.00
CA ASP A 24 -31.04 8.51 1.68
C ASP A 24 -29.92 8.01 0.75
N ALA A 25 -29.92 6.71 0.47
CA ALA A 25 -29.06 6.14 -0.58
C ALA A 25 -29.64 6.36 -1.99
N GLY A 26 -30.75 7.09 -2.11
CA GLY A 26 -31.27 7.55 -3.38
C GLY A 26 -30.28 8.53 -3.99
N ARG A 27 -29.55 8.07 -5.01
CA ARG A 27 -28.59 8.84 -5.82
C ARG A 27 -27.13 8.87 -5.32
N LEU A 28 -26.63 7.78 -4.71
CA LEU A 28 -25.21 7.47 -4.87
C LEU A 28 -25.02 6.98 -6.31
N GLY A 29 -24.83 7.92 -7.25
CA GLY A 29 -24.45 7.58 -8.60
C GLY A 29 -23.14 6.81 -8.54
N PHE A 30 -23.10 5.61 -9.13
CA PHE A 30 -21.84 4.92 -9.34
C PHE A 30 -21.02 5.78 -10.29
N VAL A 31 -19.98 6.42 -9.78
CA VAL A 31 -18.96 7.02 -10.64
C VAL A 31 -18.03 5.90 -11.04
N GLU A 32 -17.97 5.60 -12.33
CA GLU A 32 -16.93 4.74 -12.87
C GLU A 32 -15.60 5.47 -12.68
N VAL A 33 -14.84 5.07 -11.66
CA VAL A 33 -13.45 5.52 -11.49
C VAL A 33 -12.62 4.73 -12.51
N SER A 34 -12.64 5.18 -13.75
CA SER A 34 -11.70 4.71 -14.75
C SER A 34 -10.32 5.20 -14.33
N GLN A 35 -9.40 4.28 -14.05
CA GLN A 35 -8.00 4.65 -13.90
C GLN A 35 -7.58 5.27 -15.23
N ALA A 36 -7.28 6.57 -15.23
CA ALA A 36 -6.70 7.21 -16.40
C ALA A 36 -5.48 6.37 -16.80
N ALA A 37 -5.43 5.95 -18.07
CA ALA A 37 -4.30 5.21 -18.61
C ALA A 37 -3.07 6.13 -18.53
N SER A 38 -2.34 6.03 -17.42
CA SER A 38 -1.15 6.83 -17.14
C SER A 38 0.06 5.94 -17.35
N SER A 39 1.05 6.46 -18.08
CA SER A 39 2.34 5.79 -18.21
C SER A 39 2.95 5.66 -16.83
N THR A 40 3.22 4.42 -16.43
CA THR A 40 3.94 4.10 -15.20
C THR A 40 5.31 3.59 -15.57
N VAL A 41 6.35 4.05 -14.88
CA VAL A 41 7.70 3.50 -14.98
C VAL A 41 7.97 2.58 -13.78
N GLU A 42 8.61 1.45 -14.04
CA GLU A 42 9.10 0.55 -13.01
C GLU A 42 10.61 0.74 -12.82
N ILE A 43 11.03 0.99 -11.58
CA ILE A 43 12.42 1.23 -11.23
C ILE A 43 12.82 0.17 -10.20
N CYS A 44 13.76 -0.70 -10.58
CA CYS A 44 14.29 -1.72 -9.70
C CYS A 44 15.48 -1.15 -8.89
N LEU A 45 15.43 -1.30 -7.57
CA LEU A 45 16.45 -0.82 -6.66
C LEU A 45 16.80 -1.91 -5.64
N GLY A 46 17.77 -2.76 -6.00
CA GLY A 46 18.07 -3.97 -5.23
C GLY A 46 16.90 -4.94 -5.28
N ASP A 47 16.35 -5.26 -4.12
CA ASP A 47 15.15 -6.08 -3.90
C ASP A 47 13.85 -5.27 -3.87
N VAL A 48 13.93 -3.93 -3.99
CA VAL A 48 12.77 -3.04 -3.98
C VAL A 48 12.36 -2.67 -5.41
N VAL A 49 11.07 -2.74 -5.72
CA VAL A 49 10.49 -2.23 -6.97
C VAL A 49 9.69 -0.96 -6.68
N ILE A 50 10.02 0.13 -7.35
CA ILE A 50 9.30 1.41 -7.28
C ILE A 50 8.49 1.57 -8.57
N ARG A 51 7.18 1.77 -8.43
CA ARG A 51 6.27 2.09 -9.55
C ARG A 51 5.86 3.55 -9.44
N ALA A 52 6.19 4.35 -10.46
CA ALA A 52 5.90 5.78 -10.47
C ALA A 52 5.09 6.17 -11.71
N GLY A 53 3.99 6.90 -11.50
CA GLY A 53 3.22 7.52 -12.58
C GLY A 53 3.89 8.79 -13.10
N ALA A 54 3.46 9.28 -14.27
CA ALA A 54 3.99 10.49 -14.90
C ALA A 54 3.77 11.78 -14.07
N ASP A 55 2.85 11.73 -13.10
CA ASP A 55 2.52 12.82 -12.17
C ASP A 55 3.49 12.92 -10.97
N VAL A 56 4.40 11.97 -10.80
CA VAL A 56 5.38 11.99 -9.71
C VAL A 56 6.57 12.88 -10.08
N GLY A 57 6.75 13.96 -9.31
CA GLY A 57 7.89 14.86 -9.45
C GLY A 57 9.23 14.23 -9.07
N GLN A 58 10.32 14.79 -9.59
CA GLN A 58 11.69 14.31 -9.32
C GLN A 58 12.03 14.31 -7.83
N ASP A 59 11.69 15.37 -7.10
CA ASP A 59 12.03 15.49 -5.67
C ASP A 59 11.31 14.43 -4.82
N ASP A 60 10.04 14.17 -5.13
CA ASP A 60 9.24 13.13 -4.46
C ASP A 60 9.81 11.74 -4.75
N LEU A 61 10.11 11.46 -6.03
CA LEU A 61 10.73 10.20 -6.42
C LEU A 61 12.11 10.02 -5.76
N ALA A 62 12.93 11.07 -5.69
CA ALA A 62 14.23 11.03 -5.03
C ALA A 62 14.11 10.80 -3.52
N ARG A 63 13.07 11.34 -2.88
CA ARG A 63 12.77 11.08 -1.45
C ARG A 63 12.37 9.63 -1.23
N ILE A 64 11.49 9.09 -2.07
CA ILE A 64 11.05 7.69 -2.03
C ILE A 64 12.24 6.75 -2.23
N ALA A 65 13.05 6.98 -3.27
CA ALA A 65 14.21 6.14 -3.56
C ALA A 65 15.25 6.15 -2.44
N ARG A 66 15.50 7.31 -1.80
CA ARG A 66 16.39 7.38 -0.63
C ARG A 66 15.84 6.59 0.56
N SER A 67 14.53 6.67 0.80
CA SER A 67 13.88 5.88 1.85
C SER A 67 13.99 4.39 1.60
N ALA A 68 13.81 3.95 0.34
CA ALA A 68 13.95 2.54 -0.05
C ALA A 68 15.36 2.00 0.19
N ARG A 69 16.41 2.81 -0.03
CA ARG A 69 17.80 2.43 0.27
C ARG A 69 18.09 2.34 1.78
N HIS A 70 17.33 3.04 2.61
CA HIS A 70 17.52 3.10 4.05
C HIS A 70 16.68 2.02 4.77
N ASP A 71 16.31 0.92 4.13
CA ASP A 71 15.68 -0.19 4.87
C ASP A 71 16.59 -0.63 6.04
N PRO A 72 16.19 -0.42 7.30
CA PRO A 72 17.00 -0.82 8.45
C PRO A 72 17.16 -2.34 8.57
N GLY A 73 16.37 -3.14 7.82
CA GLY A 73 16.48 -4.60 7.77
C GLY A 73 17.77 -5.15 7.14
N GLN A 74 18.45 -4.38 6.29
CA GLN A 74 19.67 -4.83 5.57
C GLN A 74 20.98 -4.64 6.37
N ARG A 75 20.97 -3.90 7.49
CA ARG A 75 22.20 -3.62 8.27
C ARG A 75 22.56 -4.68 9.32
N ALA A 76 21.80 -5.77 9.42
CA ALA A 76 22.08 -6.87 10.36
C ALA A 76 23.01 -7.97 9.82
N GLY A 77 23.65 -7.76 8.66
CA GLY A 77 24.46 -8.77 7.96
C GLY A 77 25.99 -8.68 8.15
N VAL A 78 26.52 -7.84 9.05
CA VAL A 78 27.98 -7.86 9.33
C VAL A 78 28.25 -8.91 10.41
N CYS A 79 28.64 -10.11 9.98
CA CYS A 79 29.17 -11.15 10.84
C CYS A 79 30.36 -10.60 11.65
N ARG A 80 30.22 -10.47 12.98
CA ARG A 80 31.38 -10.36 13.88
C ARG A 80 32.21 -11.64 13.72
N GLN A 81 33.45 -11.50 13.25
CA GLN A 81 34.45 -12.57 13.42
C GLN A 81 34.65 -12.79 14.93
N PRO A 82 34.51 -14.02 15.45
CA PRO A 82 34.97 -14.32 16.78
C PRO A 82 36.51 -14.37 16.72
N SER A 83 37.15 -13.46 17.46
CA SER A 83 38.57 -13.52 17.76
C SER A 83 38.85 -14.78 18.59
N GLY A 84 39.11 -15.88 17.88
CA GLY A 84 39.68 -17.09 18.45
C GLY A 84 41.09 -16.80 18.93
N ARG A 85 41.27 -16.81 20.25
CA ARG A 85 42.57 -16.78 20.92
C ARG A 85 43.00 -18.25 21.10
N PHE A 86 44.02 -18.66 20.36
CA PHE A 86 44.83 -19.85 20.71
C PHE A 86 45.99 -19.39 21.59
#